data_AF-A0A957QMT3-F1
#
_entry.id   AF-A0A957QMT3-F1
#
_cell.length_a   1.000
_cell.length_b   1.000
_cell.length_c   1.000
_cell.angle_alpha   90.00
_cell.angle_beta   90.00
_cell.angle_gamma   90.00
#
_symmetry.space_group_name_H-M   'P 1'
#
loop_
_entity.id
_entity.type
_entity.pdbx_description
1 polymer ?
#
loop_
_entity_poly.entity_id
_entity_poly.type
_entity_poly.pdbx_seq_one_letter_code
_entity_poly.pdbx_strand_id
1 'polypeptide(L)'
;MQATLIYNANAGSITQAKVNDLQDGLRDAGYEPVYKATDTIDDLNPILAEARGLVVSAGGDGTAREVITRLVGRDDIRFLPLPMGTANNICRTLGVAGKPLEIVQRLGSPQECTLDIGHLQAPWGEDFFVEGAGVGFFAEILAQYNPEEGKSVLRSVQTIIDILQQGCSRELTIHLPDRQIAGNFLLVEALNTAAVGPRLKFAPDADPTDGLLNIVCVREDEREGYLQYLHGLLAEELHELDSVETYRVPELRISWSGFPVHVDAVVHPPGHNFREGDSQMAPFTFHPYPFTAAEPTIAIRLLAQALQLWLPAPQEATAATLA
;
A
#
# COMPACT_ATOMS: atom_id res chain seq x y z
N MET A 1 11.50 -27.22 8.74
CA MET A 1 10.15 -26.62 8.57
C MET A 1 10.03 -26.13 7.14
N GLN A 2 8.88 -26.27 6.49
CA GLN A 2 8.71 -25.85 5.10
C GLN A 2 8.78 -24.31 4.96
N ALA A 3 9.40 -23.85 3.88
CA ALA A 3 9.37 -22.45 3.44
C ALA A 3 8.94 -22.35 1.98
N THR A 4 7.72 -21.89 1.71
CA THR A 4 7.23 -21.66 0.35
C THR A 4 7.79 -20.35 -0.19
N LEU A 5 8.62 -20.42 -1.23
CA LEU A 5 9.21 -19.26 -1.89
C LEU A 5 8.39 -18.90 -3.13
N ILE A 6 7.79 -17.71 -3.11
CA ILE A 6 7.08 -17.08 -4.22
C ILE A 6 8.03 -16.04 -4.81
N TYR A 7 8.39 -16.20 -6.09
CA TYR A 7 9.38 -15.35 -6.74
C TYR A 7 8.80 -14.70 -7.99
N ASN A 8 8.73 -13.37 -7.99
CA ASN A 8 8.32 -12.62 -9.17
C ASN A 8 9.55 -12.22 -9.99
N ALA A 9 9.78 -12.93 -11.11
CA ALA A 9 10.92 -12.67 -12.00
C ALA A 9 10.84 -11.32 -12.73
N ASN A 10 9.65 -10.71 -12.81
CA ASN A 10 9.43 -9.41 -13.42
C ASN A 10 9.63 -8.23 -12.44
N ALA A 11 9.84 -8.51 -11.16
CA ALA A 11 10.06 -7.47 -10.15
C ALA A 11 11.49 -6.92 -10.23
N GLY A 12 11.63 -5.68 -10.72
CA GLY A 12 12.76 -4.77 -10.48
C GLY A 12 14.17 -5.23 -10.94
N SER A 13 14.86 -4.39 -11.71
CA SER A 13 16.24 -4.63 -12.17
C SER A 13 17.33 -4.36 -11.12
N ILE A 14 16.98 -3.92 -9.90
CA ILE A 14 17.90 -3.24 -8.96
C ILE A 14 18.51 -4.21 -7.93
N THR A 15 17.79 -5.28 -7.53
CA THR A 15 18.22 -6.23 -6.50
C THR A 15 17.82 -7.66 -6.88
N GLN A 16 18.52 -8.22 -7.87
CA GLN A 16 18.29 -9.60 -8.29
C GLN A 16 19.08 -10.55 -7.39
N ALA A 17 18.38 -11.29 -6.52
CA ALA A 17 18.89 -12.53 -5.95
C ALA A 17 18.39 -13.69 -6.82
N LYS A 18 19.26 -14.64 -7.15
CA LYS A 18 18.79 -15.82 -7.91
C LYS A 18 17.95 -16.69 -7.00
N VAL A 19 16.91 -17.30 -7.57
CA VAL A 19 16.04 -18.25 -6.85
C VAL A 19 16.86 -19.32 -6.13
N ASN A 20 17.87 -19.90 -6.80
CA ASN A 20 18.73 -20.92 -6.22
C ASN A 20 19.46 -20.42 -4.97
N ASP A 21 20.01 -19.20 -5.02
CA ASP A 21 20.73 -18.61 -3.88
C ASP A 21 19.78 -18.42 -2.68
N LEU A 22 18.53 -18.00 -2.93
CA LEU A 22 17.51 -17.86 -1.89
C LEU A 22 17.09 -19.22 -1.32
N GLN A 23 16.97 -20.26 -2.15
CA GLN A 23 16.69 -21.62 -1.68
C GLN A 23 17.83 -22.15 -0.80
N ASP A 24 19.08 -21.95 -1.21
CA ASP A 24 20.25 -22.37 -0.43
C ASP A 24 20.33 -21.60 0.90
N GLY A 25 20.11 -20.28 0.88
CA GLY A 25 20.03 -19.49 2.11
C GLY A 25 18.93 -19.96 3.06
N LEU A 26 17.76 -20.36 2.55
CA LEU A 26 16.68 -20.91 3.36
C LEU A 26 17.07 -22.26 3.98
N ARG A 27 17.79 -23.12 3.23
CA ARG A 27 18.33 -24.38 3.76
C ARG A 27 19.33 -24.14 4.88
N ASP A 28 20.25 -23.20 4.68
CA ASP A 28 21.26 -22.82 5.67
C ASP A 28 20.61 -22.27 6.95
N ALA A 29 19.47 -21.58 6.82
CA ALA A 29 18.67 -21.09 7.94
C ALA A 29 17.78 -22.17 8.59
N GLY A 30 17.81 -23.43 8.13
CA GLY A 30 17.09 -24.55 8.73
C GLY A 30 15.69 -24.82 8.16
N TYR A 31 15.36 -24.22 7.01
CA TYR A 31 14.09 -24.42 6.32
C TYR A 31 14.22 -25.39 5.13
N GLU A 32 13.10 -26.02 4.77
CA GLU A 32 12.98 -26.84 3.57
C GLU A 32 12.28 -26.00 2.48
N PRO A 33 13.02 -25.42 1.52
CA PRO A 33 12.45 -24.49 0.55
C PRO A 33 11.62 -25.23 -0.51
N VAL A 34 10.39 -24.79 -0.70
CA VAL A 34 9.51 -25.18 -1.80
C VAL A 34 9.34 -23.98 -2.71
N TYR A 35 10.03 -23.99 -3.84
CA TYR A 35 9.88 -22.96 -4.85
C TYR A 35 8.69 -23.29 -5.76
N LYS A 36 7.81 -22.32 -5.95
CA LYS A 36 6.71 -22.38 -6.92
C LYS A 36 6.81 -21.14 -7.80
N ALA A 37 7.06 -21.34 -9.09
CA ALA A 37 7.05 -20.25 -10.06
C ALA A 37 5.63 -19.70 -10.20
N THR A 38 5.52 -18.37 -10.29
CA THR A 38 4.26 -17.67 -10.52
C THR A 38 4.41 -16.83 -11.78
N ASP A 39 3.64 -17.14 -12.80
CA ASP A 39 3.58 -16.35 -14.03
C ASP A 39 2.48 -15.30 -13.93
N THR A 40 1.42 -15.62 -13.18
CA THR A 40 0.28 -14.74 -12.95
C THR A 40 -0.13 -14.72 -11.48
N ILE A 41 -0.95 -13.73 -11.14
CA ILE A 41 -1.56 -13.57 -9.82
C ILE A 41 -2.45 -14.77 -9.45
N ASP A 42 -3.03 -15.44 -10.44
CA ASP A 42 -3.96 -16.57 -10.27
C ASP A 42 -3.23 -17.84 -9.79
N ASP A 43 -1.93 -17.95 -10.07
CA ASP A 43 -1.09 -19.07 -9.61
C ASP A 43 -0.95 -19.08 -8.07
N LEU A 44 -1.13 -17.92 -7.41
CA LEU A 44 -0.94 -17.79 -5.97
C LEU A 44 -1.95 -18.58 -5.15
N ASN A 45 -3.21 -18.66 -5.58
CA ASN A 45 -4.28 -19.32 -4.83
C ASN A 45 -3.97 -20.81 -4.53
N PRO A 46 -3.69 -21.67 -5.53
CA PRO A 46 -3.34 -23.07 -5.26
C PRO A 46 -2.03 -23.21 -4.49
N ILE A 47 -1.03 -22.35 -4.75
CA ILE A 47 0.26 -22.37 -4.03
C ILE A 47 0.07 -22.10 -2.54
N LEU A 48 -0.69 -21.06 -2.19
CA LEU A 48 -0.89 -20.63 -0.80
C LEU A 48 -1.83 -21.56 -0.03
N ALA A 49 -2.76 -22.23 -0.71
CA ALA A 49 -3.61 -23.26 -0.10
C ALA A 49 -2.79 -24.46 0.42
N GLU A 50 -1.74 -24.84 -0.30
CA GLU A 50 -0.83 -25.94 0.08
C GLU A 50 0.31 -25.50 1.01
N ALA A 51 0.65 -24.21 1.06
CA ALA A 51 1.74 -23.69 1.85
C ALA A 51 1.57 -23.97 3.36
N ARG A 52 2.66 -24.28 4.04
CA ARG A 52 2.74 -24.51 5.49
C ARG A 52 4.01 -23.87 6.05
N GLY A 53 3.97 -23.45 7.32
CA GLY A 53 5.13 -22.85 7.97
C GLY A 53 5.42 -21.45 7.44
N LEU A 54 6.57 -21.26 6.80
CA LEU A 54 6.99 -19.96 6.30
C LEU A 54 6.56 -19.75 4.84
N VAL A 55 6.01 -18.58 4.53
CA VAL A 55 5.82 -18.08 3.17
C VAL A 55 6.74 -16.89 2.96
N VAL A 56 7.56 -16.94 1.91
CA VAL A 56 8.50 -15.90 1.53
C VAL A 56 8.11 -15.32 0.18
N SER A 57 7.83 -14.02 0.10
CA SER A 57 7.58 -13.36 -1.19
C SER A 57 8.81 -12.55 -1.62
N ALA A 58 9.38 -12.89 -2.75
CA ALA A 58 10.51 -12.21 -3.36
C ALA A 58 10.02 -11.37 -4.54
N GLY A 59 9.83 -10.06 -4.32
CA GLY A 59 9.20 -9.16 -5.28
C GLY A 59 9.11 -7.71 -4.79
N GLY A 60 8.28 -6.91 -5.46
CA GLY A 60 7.92 -5.56 -4.98
C GLY A 60 6.67 -5.57 -4.10
N ASP A 61 6.21 -4.37 -3.72
CA ASP A 61 5.04 -4.18 -2.85
C ASP A 61 3.78 -4.87 -3.40
N GLY A 62 3.56 -4.84 -4.73
CA GLY A 62 2.44 -5.55 -5.36
C GLY A 62 2.49 -7.06 -5.12
N THR A 63 3.65 -7.70 -5.27
CA THR A 63 3.79 -9.14 -5.01
C THR A 63 3.57 -9.47 -3.54
N ALA A 64 4.11 -8.65 -2.63
CA ALA A 64 3.90 -8.83 -1.20
C ALA A 64 2.43 -8.65 -0.84
N ARG A 65 1.75 -7.61 -1.35
CA ARG A 65 0.31 -7.38 -1.17
C ARG A 65 -0.49 -8.61 -1.57
N GLU A 66 -0.31 -9.11 -2.78
CA GLU A 66 -1.10 -10.25 -3.28
C GLU A 66 -0.95 -11.52 -2.43
N VAL A 67 0.25 -11.74 -1.87
CA VAL A 67 0.47 -12.84 -0.93
C VAL A 67 -0.20 -12.55 0.40
N ILE A 68 -0.01 -11.36 0.98
CA ILE A 68 -0.57 -10.95 2.27
C ILE A 68 -2.10 -11.05 2.27
N THR A 69 -2.77 -10.49 1.27
CA THR A 69 -4.25 -10.46 1.21
C THR A 69 -4.86 -11.86 1.14
N ARG A 70 -4.15 -12.84 0.55
CA ARG A 70 -4.55 -14.26 0.52
C ARG A 70 -4.19 -15.05 1.77
N LEU A 71 -3.30 -14.51 2.60
CA LEU A 71 -2.92 -15.10 3.88
C LEU A 71 -3.75 -14.58 5.06
N VAL A 72 -4.62 -13.58 4.85
CA VAL A 72 -5.54 -13.11 5.90
C VAL A 72 -6.36 -14.28 6.45
N GLY A 73 -6.32 -14.47 7.77
CA GLY A 73 -6.99 -15.57 8.47
C GLY A 73 -6.23 -16.91 8.47
N ARG A 74 -4.97 -16.96 7.99
CA ARG A 74 -4.10 -18.14 8.05
C ARG A 74 -3.13 -18.08 9.23
N ASP A 75 -3.62 -18.42 10.43
CA ASP A 75 -2.82 -18.41 11.67
C ASP A 75 -1.67 -19.44 11.68
N ASP A 76 -1.76 -20.46 10.81
CA ASP A 76 -0.74 -21.51 10.63
C ASP A 76 0.47 -21.08 9.79
N ILE A 77 0.42 -19.87 9.21
CA ILE A 77 1.46 -19.34 8.34
C ILE A 77 2.23 -18.21 9.02
N ARG A 78 3.52 -18.13 8.70
CA ARG A 78 4.38 -16.99 8.99
C ARG A 78 4.85 -16.41 7.68
N PHE A 79 4.91 -15.09 7.59
CA PHE A 79 5.24 -14.41 6.35
C PHE A 79 6.53 -13.58 6.47
N LEU A 80 7.27 -13.54 5.36
CA LEU A 80 8.44 -12.67 5.17
C LEU A 80 8.44 -12.10 3.74
N PRO A 81 8.40 -10.76 3.58
CA PRO A 81 8.65 -10.14 2.29
C PRO A 81 10.15 -9.88 2.09
N LEU A 82 10.65 -10.11 0.86
CA LEU A 82 12.00 -9.75 0.45
C LEU A 82 11.95 -8.57 -0.54
N PRO A 83 12.73 -7.50 -0.30
CA PRO A 83 12.65 -6.26 -1.08
C PRO A 83 13.36 -6.41 -2.44
N MET A 84 12.60 -6.70 -3.50
CA MET A 84 13.11 -6.77 -4.88
C MET A 84 12.46 -5.73 -5.83
N GLY A 85 11.51 -4.93 -5.32
CA GLY A 85 10.89 -3.83 -6.06
C GLY A 85 11.66 -2.52 -5.95
N THR A 86 11.11 -1.47 -6.57
CA THR A 86 11.66 -0.11 -6.51
C THR A 86 11.32 0.59 -5.20
N ALA A 87 10.06 0.55 -4.75
CA ALA A 87 9.61 1.28 -3.55
C ALA A 87 9.93 0.49 -2.27
N ASN A 88 9.39 -0.74 -2.19
CA ASN A 88 9.50 -1.68 -1.06
C ASN A 88 9.00 -1.05 0.25
N ASN A 89 7.89 -0.31 0.20
CA ASN A 89 7.28 0.31 1.38
C ASN A 89 6.96 -0.75 2.43
N ILE A 90 6.38 -1.89 2.05
CA ILE A 90 6.00 -2.96 3.01
C ILE A 90 7.23 -3.46 3.76
N CYS A 91 8.32 -3.78 3.05
CA CYS A 91 9.57 -4.21 3.70
C CYS A 91 10.15 -3.11 4.61
N ARG A 92 10.11 -1.85 4.17
CA ARG A 92 10.62 -0.71 4.94
C ARG A 92 9.83 -0.50 6.23
N THR A 93 8.50 -0.55 6.15
CA THR A 93 7.62 -0.46 7.32
C THR A 93 7.93 -1.56 8.33
N LEU A 94 8.18 -2.77 7.84
CA LEU A 94 8.55 -3.91 8.69
C LEU A 94 10.02 -3.90 9.17
N GLY A 95 10.81 -2.88 8.82
CA GLY A 95 12.24 -2.84 9.15
C GLY A 95 13.08 -3.89 8.40
N VAL A 96 12.54 -4.52 7.37
CA VAL A 96 13.24 -5.49 6.52
C VAL A 96 14.04 -4.74 5.46
N ALA A 97 15.32 -4.52 5.77
CA ALA A 97 16.27 -3.86 4.89
C ALA A 97 17.48 -4.77 4.56
N GLY A 98 18.13 -4.47 3.43
CA GLY A 98 19.30 -5.19 2.95
C GLY A 98 19.03 -6.01 1.68
N LYS A 99 20.00 -6.81 1.26
CA LYS A 99 19.82 -7.68 0.09
C LYS A 99 18.96 -8.89 0.47
N PRO A 100 18.10 -9.39 -0.43
CA PRO A 100 17.24 -10.55 -0.18
C PRO A 100 17.96 -11.77 0.43
N LEU A 101 19.16 -12.09 -0.05
CA LEU A 101 19.95 -13.21 0.47
C LEU A 101 20.45 -12.97 1.91
N GLU A 102 20.92 -11.75 2.21
CA GLU A 102 21.39 -11.37 3.56
C GLU A 102 20.25 -11.37 4.58
N ILE A 103 19.02 -11.07 4.13
CA ILE A 103 17.81 -11.17 4.94
C ILE A 103 17.52 -12.64 5.27
N VAL A 104 17.49 -13.51 4.26
CA VAL A 104 17.22 -14.95 4.42
C VAL A 104 18.24 -15.62 5.34
N GLN A 105 19.53 -15.30 5.19
CA GLN A 105 20.61 -15.88 6.01
C GLN A 105 20.47 -15.58 7.52
N ARG A 106 19.70 -14.55 7.89
CA ARG A 106 19.44 -14.18 9.30
C ARG A 106 18.17 -14.81 9.89
N LEU A 107 17.48 -15.68 9.15
CA LEU A 107 16.23 -16.32 9.59
C LEU A 107 16.42 -17.55 10.48
N GLY A 108 17.66 -17.88 10.90
CA GLY A 108 17.91 -19.01 11.79
C GLY A 108 17.26 -18.87 13.18
N SER A 109 16.96 -17.65 13.61
CA SER A 109 16.21 -17.34 14.83
C SER A 109 15.32 -16.12 14.59
N PRO A 110 14.15 -16.31 13.93
CA PRO A 110 13.32 -15.18 13.53
C PRO A 110 12.67 -14.52 14.75
N GLN A 111 12.40 -13.22 14.61
CA GLN A 111 11.54 -12.49 15.52
C GLN A 111 10.08 -12.66 15.08
N GLU A 112 9.22 -13.00 16.03
CA GLU A 112 7.78 -13.04 15.78
C GLU A 112 7.21 -11.64 15.88
N CYS A 113 6.50 -11.23 14.84
CA CYS A 113 5.79 -9.96 14.78
C CYS A 113 4.40 -10.19 14.21
N THR A 114 3.52 -9.22 14.41
CA THR A 114 2.20 -9.19 13.78
C THR A 114 2.11 -8.03 12.81
N LEU A 115 1.18 -8.12 11.88
CA LEU A 115 0.85 -7.05 10.96
C LEU A 115 -0.67 -6.90 10.90
N ASP A 116 -1.13 -5.68 11.12
CA ASP A 116 -2.51 -5.28 10.93
C ASP A 116 -2.77 -5.08 9.43
N ILE A 117 -3.98 -5.41 8.99
CA ILE A 117 -4.39 -5.33 7.58
C ILE A 117 -5.66 -4.51 7.45
N GLY A 118 -5.67 -3.57 6.51
CA GLY A 118 -6.85 -2.82 6.17
C GLY A 118 -7.86 -3.67 5.41
N HIS A 119 -9.13 -3.57 5.77
CA HIS A 119 -10.25 -4.24 5.11
C HIS A 119 -11.26 -3.19 4.64
N LEU A 120 -11.50 -3.16 3.34
CA LEU A 120 -12.43 -2.26 2.67
C LEU A 120 -13.63 -3.05 2.17
N GLN A 121 -14.83 -2.58 2.50
CA GLN A 121 -16.09 -3.07 1.96
C GLN A 121 -16.78 -1.93 1.21
N ALA A 122 -17.18 -2.20 -0.03
CA ALA A 122 -17.74 -1.19 -0.91
C ALA A 122 -18.85 -1.80 -1.80
N PRO A 123 -19.62 -0.96 -2.51
CA PRO A 123 -20.64 -1.41 -3.45
C PRO A 123 -20.20 -2.44 -4.49
N TRP A 124 -18.92 -2.44 -4.87
CA TRP A 124 -18.34 -3.36 -5.85
C TRP A 124 -17.76 -4.65 -5.23
N GLY A 125 -17.78 -4.80 -3.91
CA GLY A 125 -17.20 -5.94 -3.20
C GLY A 125 -16.27 -5.53 -2.08
N GLU A 126 -15.47 -6.50 -1.61
CA GLU A 126 -14.46 -6.30 -0.58
C GLU A 126 -13.05 -6.36 -1.16
N ASP A 127 -12.11 -5.69 -0.49
CA ASP A 127 -10.67 -5.75 -0.78
C ASP A 127 -9.87 -5.50 0.51
N PHE A 128 -8.59 -5.84 0.47
CA PHE A 128 -7.64 -5.65 1.56
C PHE A 128 -6.46 -4.79 1.11
N PHE A 129 -5.93 -3.99 2.02
CA PHE A 129 -4.75 -3.16 1.80
C PHE A 129 -3.72 -3.35 2.90
N VAL A 130 -2.45 -3.21 2.51
CA VAL A 130 -1.33 -3.22 3.45
C VAL A 130 -0.88 -1.80 3.75
N GLU A 131 -0.83 -0.91 2.75
CA GLU A 131 -0.35 0.47 2.86
C GLU A 131 -1.49 1.43 3.20
N GLY A 132 -2.51 1.52 2.35
CA GLY A 132 -3.62 2.46 2.54
C GLY A 132 -4.70 2.39 1.47
N ALA A 133 -5.83 3.01 1.75
CA ALA A 133 -6.94 3.17 0.81
C ALA A 133 -7.57 4.56 0.96
N GLY A 134 -8.00 5.15 -0.14
CA GLY A 134 -8.36 6.56 -0.14
C GLY A 134 -9.01 7.04 -1.43
N VAL A 135 -9.41 8.30 -1.40
CA VAL A 135 -10.19 8.97 -2.45
C VAL A 135 -9.69 10.39 -2.66
N GLY A 136 -9.99 10.96 -3.84
CA GLY A 136 -9.53 12.29 -4.24
C GLY A 136 -8.32 12.21 -5.14
N PHE A 137 -7.45 13.23 -5.11
CA PHE A 137 -6.42 13.40 -6.14
C PHE A 137 -5.50 12.19 -6.29
N PHE A 138 -5.18 11.45 -5.22
CA PHE A 138 -4.28 10.30 -5.29
C PHE A 138 -4.93 9.11 -6.02
N ALA A 139 -6.19 8.80 -5.71
CA ALA A 139 -6.98 7.83 -6.47
C ALA A 139 -7.12 8.23 -7.94
N GLU A 140 -7.36 9.52 -8.19
CA GLU A 140 -7.48 10.08 -9.54
C GLU A 140 -6.17 9.99 -10.33
N ILE A 141 -5.00 10.13 -9.69
CA ILE A 141 -3.69 9.91 -10.33
C ILE A 141 -3.54 8.45 -10.72
N LEU A 142 -3.78 7.54 -9.78
CA LEU A 142 -3.64 6.11 -10.05
C LEU A 142 -4.60 5.67 -11.17
N ALA A 143 -5.79 6.26 -11.26
CA ALA A 143 -6.75 6.00 -12.32
C ALA A 143 -6.29 6.48 -13.71
N GLN A 144 -5.37 7.44 -13.76
CA GLN A 144 -4.76 7.96 -14.99
C GLN A 144 -3.42 7.29 -15.31
N TYR A 145 -2.73 6.78 -14.30
CA TYR A 145 -1.34 6.36 -14.40
C TYR A 145 -1.21 5.12 -15.30
N ASN A 146 -0.36 5.22 -16.32
CA ASN A 146 0.07 4.06 -17.10
C ASN A 146 1.27 3.39 -16.39
N PRO A 147 1.16 2.12 -15.95
CA PRO A 147 2.23 1.40 -15.26
C PRO A 147 3.59 1.40 -16.00
N GLU A 148 3.55 1.51 -17.33
CA GLU A 148 4.70 1.44 -18.23
C GLU A 148 5.63 2.68 -18.18
N GLU A 149 5.17 3.83 -17.67
CA GLU A 149 5.93 5.10 -17.79
C GLU A 149 7.03 5.32 -16.74
N GLY A 150 7.20 4.39 -15.81
CA GLY A 150 8.28 4.39 -14.81
C GLY A 150 8.05 5.30 -13.60
N LYS A 151 8.51 4.84 -12.43
CA LYS A 151 8.23 5.43 -11.11
C LYS A 151 9.29 6.48 -10.73
N SER A 152 9.07 7.75 -11.08
CA SER A 152 9.85 8.87 -10.53
C SER A 152 9.01 9.63 -9.51
N VAL A 153 9.49 9.73 -8.26
CA VAL A 153 8.82 10.46 -7.16
C VAL A 153 8.56 11.91 -7.56
N LEU A 154 9.55 12.58 -8.18
CA LEU A 154 9.43 13.97 -8.63
C LEU A 154 8.36 14.13 -9.71
N ARG A 155 8.27 13.18 -10.66
CA ARG A 155 7.22 13.20 -11.68
C ARG A 155 5.84 13.01 -11.04
N SER A 156 5.73 12.07 -10.10
CA SER A 156 4.50 11.84 -9.35
C SER A 156 4.06 13.09 -8.57
N VAL A 157 4.98 13.78 -7.90
CA VAL A 157 4.68 15.04 -7.19
C VAL A 157 4.24 16.14 -8.16
N GLN A 158 4.88 16.28 -9.32
CA GLN A 158 4.43 17.25 -10.34
C GLN A 158 3.01 16.93 -10.85
N THR A 159 2.71 15.66 -11.11
CA THR A 159 1.35 15.24 -11.51
C THR A 159 0.32 15.55 -10.41
N ILE A 160 0.69 15.36 -9.13
CA ILE A 160 -0.16 15.75 -7.99
C ILE A 160 -0.45 17.26 -8.03
N ILE A 161 0.57 18.09 -8.22
CA ILE A 161 0.43 19.55 -8.29
C ILE A 161 -0.51 19.95 -9.44
N ASP A 162 -0.32 19.38 -10.64
CA ASP A 162 -1.13 19.73 -11.82
C ASP A 162 -2.62 19.40 -11.60
N ILE A 163 -2.91 18.27 -10.96
CA ILE A 163 -4.28 17.86 -10.60
C ILE A 163 -4.87 18.78 -9.53
N LEU A 164 -4.09 19.07 -8.49
CA LEU A 164 -4.53 19.94 -7.40
C LEU A 164 -4.76 21.38 -7.86
N GLN A 165 -4.04 21.88 -8.86
CA GLN A 165 -4.29 23.21 -9.41
C GLN A 165 -5.60 23.27 -10.20
N GLN A 166 -6.05 22.14 -10.77
CA GLN A 166 -7.20 22.08 -11.67
C GLN A 166 -8.48 21.56 -11.00
N GLY A 167 -8.32 20.85 -9.88
CA GLY A 167 -9.25 20.67 -8.77
C GLY A 167 -10.68 20.22 -9.10
N CYS A 168 -11.00 18.97 -8.79
CA CYS A 168 -12.36 18.56 -8.43
C CYS A 168 -12.35 18.04 -6.98
N SER A 169 -12.66 18.91 -6.02
CA SER A 169 -13.00 18.45 -4.68
C SER A 169 -14.23 17.53 -4.75
N ARG A 170 -14.41 16.70 -3.73
CA ARG A 170 -15.58 15.85 -3.59
C ARG A 170 -16.32 16.25 -2.32
N GLU A 171 -17.62 16.47 -2.45
CA GLU A 171 -18.50 16.57 -1.30
C GLU A 171 -18.62 15.17 -0.68
N LEU A 172 -18.06 15.02 0.52
CA LEU A 172 -18.02 13.75 1.25
C LEU A 172 -18.58 13.94 2.65
N THR A 173 -19.18 12.87 3.15
CA THR A 173 -19.44 12.64 4.56
C THR A 173 -18.58 11.47 5.03
N ILE A 174 -17.74 11.74 6.03
CA ILE A 174 -16.86 10.78 6.70
C ILE A 174 -17.45 10.50 8.08
N HIS A 175 -17.75 9.24 8.37
CA HIS A 175 -18.19 8.78 9.68
C HIS A 175 -17.01 8.11 10.37
N LEU A 176 -16.53 8.73 11.44
CA LEU A 176 -15.58 8.15 12.38
C LEU A 176 -16.37 7.60 13.60
N PRO A 177 -15.75 6.81 14.49
CA PRO A 177 -16.45 6.23 15.63
C PRO A 177 -17.08 7.27 16.59
N ASP A 178 -16.44 8.42 16.76
CA ASP A 178 -16.84 9.46 17.72
C ASP A 178 -17.47 10.70 17.07
N ARG A 179 -17.40 10.84 15.74
CA ARG A 179 -17.85 12.04 15.02
C ARG A 179 -18.18 11.79 13.57
N GLN A 180 -18.91 12.74 12.99
CA GLN A 180 -19.14 12.84 11.56
C GLN A 180 -18.52 14.14 11.05
N ILE A 181 -17.86 14.05 9.90
CA ILE A 181 -17.21 15.17 9.23
C ILE A 181 -17.80 15.27 7.84
N ALA A 182 -18.34 16.43 7.47
CA ALA A 182 -18.86 16.67 6.13
C ALA A 182 -18.16 17.87 5.49
N GLY A 183 -18.07 17.89 4.17
CA GLY A 183 -17.54 19.01 3.41
C GLY A 183 -16.91 18.59 2.08
N ASN A 184 -16.25 19.55 1.44
CA ASN A 184 -15.50 19.31 0.22
C ASN A 184 -14.06 18.94 0.54
N PHE A 185 -13.63 17.77 0.07
CA PHE A 185 -12.27 17.26 0.28
C PHE A 185 -11.54 17.10 -1.04
N LEU A 186 -10.25 17.44 -1.03
CA LEU A 186 -9.29 17.14 -2.09
C LEU A 186 -8.75 15.72 -1.95
N LEU A 187 -8.67 15.23 -0.71
CA LEU A 187 -8.09 13.95 -0.35
C LEU A 187 -8.71 13.46 0.96
N VAL A 188 -9.01 12.16 1.00
CA VAL A 188 -9.22 11.42 2.25
C VAL A 188 -8.48 10.09 2.12
N GLU A 189 -7.47 9.89 2.95
CA GLU A 189 -6.65 8.68 2.99
C GLU A 189 -6.84 7.95 4.33
N ALA A 190 -7.03 6.64 4.30
CA ALA A 190 -6.96 5.76 5.45
C ALA A 190 -5.68 4.91 5.35
N LEU A 191 -4.71 5.21 6.19
CA LEU A 191 -3.34 4.71 6.08
C LEU A 191 -3.04 3.73 7.20
N ASN A 192 -2.50 2.57 6.83
CA ASN A 192 -1.97 1.58 7.76
C ASN A 192 -0.44 1.69 7.88
N THR A 193 0.25 2.16 6.84
CA THR A 193 1.70 2.41 6.86
C THR A 193 2.04 3.87 6.64
N ALA A 194 3.29 4.22 6.91
CA ALA A 194 3.74 5.60 6.81
C ALA A 194 3.80 6.15 5.39
N ALA A 195 3.89 5.27 4.38
CA ALA A 195 4.03 5.67 2.99
C ALA A 195 3.22 4.79 2.04
N VAL A 196 2.65 5.42 1.01
CA VAL A 196 1.87 4.75 -0.04
C VAL A 196 2.52 4.98 -1.41
N GLY A 197 2.39 3.99 -2.30
CA GLY A 197 2.75 4.15 -3.71
C GLY A 197 4.25 4.42 -3.91
N PRO A 198 4.67 5.51 -4.59
CA PRO A 198 6.08 5.81 -4.85
C PRO A 198 6.80 6.42 -3.62
N ARG A 199 6.58 5.85 -2.42
CA ARG A 199 7.13 6.31 -1.13
C ARG A 199 6.61 7.68 -0.67
N LEU A 200 5.38 8.03 -1.01
CA LEU A 200 4.75 9.26 -0.54
C LEU A 200 4.40 9.11 0.93
N LYS A 201 5.09 9.86 1.80
CA LYS A 201 4.86 9.80 3.25
C LYS A 201 3.70 10.69 3.64
N PHE A 202 2.56 10.09 3.96
CA PHE A 202 1.36 10.80 4.41
C PHE A 202 1.15 10.72 5.92
N ALA A 203 1.60 9.64 6.57
CA ALA A 203 1.43 9.41 8.00
C ALA A 203 2.75 8.92 8.63
N PRO A 204 3.74 9.79 8.85
CA PRO A 204 5.08 9.38 9.29
C PRO A 204 5.11 8.53 10.56
N ASP A 205 4.11 8.70 11.43
CA ASP A 205 3.97 8.00 12.71
C ASP A 205 3.05 6.76 12.65
N ALA A 206 2.62 6.33 11.46
CA ALA A 206 1.78 5.17 11.30
C ALA A 206 2.51 3.89 11.74
N ASP A 207 1.92 3.17 12.68
CA ASP A 207 2.39 1.89 13.20
C ASP A 207 1.38 0.80 12.77
N PRO A 208 1.76 -0.13 11.87
CA PRO A 208 0.82 -1.13 11.36
C PRO A 208 0.60 -2.29 12.36
N THR A 209 0.82 -2.05 13.66
CA THR A 209 0.65 -3.03 14.74
C THR A 209 -0.17 -2.49 15.91
N ASP A 210 -0.61 -1.23 15.84
CA ASP A 210 -1.26 -0.51 16.95
C ASP A 210 -2.80 -0.64 16.96
N GLY A 211 -3.39 -1.31 15.98
CA GLY A 211 -4.83 -1.47 15.85
C GLY A 211 -5.57 -0.26 15.26
N LEU A 212 -4.86 0.76 14.73
CA LEU A 212 -5.43 2.03 14.29
C LEU A 212 -5.03 2.39 12.85
N LEU A 213 -5.99 2.95 12.11
CA LEU A 213 -5.75 3.64 10.85
C LEU A 213 -5.41 5.11 11.12
N ASN A 214 -4.49 5.65 10.33
CA ASN A 214 -4.19 7.07 10.28
C ASN A 214 -5.00 7.70 9.15
N ILE A 215 -6.01 8.48 9.50
CA ILE A 215 -6.89 9.15 8.55
C ILE A 215 -6.33 10.53 8.27
N VAL A 216 -6.09 10.84 7.01
CA VAL A 216 -5.55 12.12 6.55
C VAL A 216 -6.58 12.76 5.63
N CYS A 217 -7.08 13.94 6.02
CA CYS A 217 -8.08 14.68 5.27
C CYS A 217 -7.50 16.02 4.82
N VAL A 218 -7.58 16.30 3.52
CA VAL A 218 -7.25 17.62 2.95
C VAL A 218 -8.53 18.24 2.42
N ARG A 219 -8.98 19.34 3.02
CA ARG A 219 -10.16 20.08 2.56
C ARG A 219 -9.84 20.95 1.35
N GLU A 220 -10.89 21.34 0.64
CA GLU A 220 -10.78 22.23 -0.52
C GLU A 220 -10.24 23.63 -0.18
N ASP A 221 -10.60 24.20 0.96
CA ASP A 221 -10.11 25.50 1.42
C ASP A 221 -8.62 25.47 1.80
N GLU A 222 -8.08 24.30 2.14
CA GLU A 222 -6.65 24.08 2.42
C GLU A 222 -5.80 23.81 1.17
N ARG A 223 -6.38 23.94 -0.04
CA ARG A 223 -5.69 23.67 -1.32
C ARG A 223 -4.34 24.39 -1.44
N GLU A 224 -4.32 25.69 -1.14
CA GLU A 224 -3.12 26.51 -1.29
C GLU A 224 -2.03 26.09 -0.32
N GLY A 225 -2.39 25.83 0.95
CA GLY A 225 -1.46 25.34 1.96
C GLY A 225 -0.86 24.00 1.58
N TYR A 226 -1.68 23.08 1.04
CA TYR A 226 -1.22 21.78 0.59
C TYR A 226 -0.33 21.87 -0.66
N LEU A 227 -0.64 22.75 -1.62
CA LEU A 227 0.24 23.03 -2.76
C LEU A 227 1.60 23.57 -2.32
N GLN A 228 1.62 24.47 -1.32
CA GLN A 228 2.87 25.00 -0.77
C GLN A 228 3.74 23.90 -0.16
N TYR A 229 3.13 22.96 0.57
CA TYR A 229 3.84 21.79 1.10
C TYR A 229 4.45 20.91 0.01
N LEU A 230 3.67 20.60 -1.04
CA LEU A 230 4.17 19.78 -2.16
C LEU A 230 5.32 20.46 -2.90
N HIS A 231 5.28 21.79 -3.07
CA HIS A 231 6.41 22.54 -3.61
C HIS A 231 7.63 22.51 -2.68
N GLY A 232 7.44 22.59 -1.36
CA GLY A 232 8.53 22.42 -0.38
C GLY A 232 9.19 21.03 -0.47
N LEU A 233 8.39 19.98 -0.67
CA LEU A 233 8.89 18.63 -0.89
C LEU A 233 9.78 18.52 -2.16
N LEU A 234 9.42 19.23 -3.23
CA LEU A 234 10.25 19.30 -4.45
C LEU A 234 11.55 20.09 -4.24
N ALA A 235 11.53 21.06 -3.32
CA ALA A 235 12.67 21.93 -3.01
C ALA A 235 13.60 21.37 -1.91
N GLU A 236 13.31 20.18 -1.36
CA GLU A 236 13.96 19.61 -0.16
C GLU A 236 13.85 20.50 1.11
N GLU A 237 12.92 21.46 1.10
CA GLU A 237 12.61 22.36 2.20
C GLU A 237 11.38 21.81 2.93
N LEU A 238 11.60 21.05 4.01
CA LEU A 238 10.50 20.48 4.80
C LEU A 238 9.95 21.51 5.79
N HIS A 239 8.67 21.83 5.65
CA HIS A 239 7.86 22.52 6.66
C HIS A 239 6.79 21.57 7.20
N GLU A 240 6.46 21.69 8.48
CA GLU A 240 5.30 21.03 9.08
C GLU A 240 4.02 21.64 8.48
N LEU A 241 3.10 20.78 8.03
CA LEU A 241 1.77 21.20 7.61
C LEU A 241 0.86 21.24 8.84
N ASP A 242 0.60 22.43 9.37
CA ASP A 242 -0.39 22.64 10.44
C ASP A 242 -1.85 22.41 9.96
N SER A 243 -2.07 22.33 8.64
CA SER A 243 -3.38 22.43 7.99
C SER A 243 -4.03 21.09 7.57
N VAL A 244 -3.43 19.95 7.91
CA VAL A 244 -4.00 18.64 7.55
C VAL A 244 -4.73 18.05 8.75
N GLU A 245 -6.04 17.84 8.62
CA GLU A 245 -6.82 17.16 9.65
C GLU A 245 -6.42 15.69 9.69
N THR A 246 -5.92 15.24 10.83
CA THR A 246 -5.54 13.85 11.06
C THR A 246 -6.35 13.20 12.17
N TYR A 247 -6.69 11.93 12.00
CA TYR A 247 -7.42 11.13 12.99
C TYR A 247 -6.79 9.75 13.12
N ARG A 248 -6.87 9.15 14.31
CA ARG A 248 -6.44 7.76 14.55
C ARG A 248 -7.62 6.96 15.04
N VAL A 249 -8.13 6.05 14.21
CA VAL A 249 -9.36 5.30 14.47
C VAL A 249 -9.26 3.86 13.93
N PRO A 250 -9.93 2.87 14.54
CA PRO A 250 -9.90 1.50 14.03
C PRO A 250 -10.76 1.31 12.77
N GLU A 251 -11.71 2.21 12.50
CA GLU A 251 -12.62 2.13 11.37
C GLU A 251 -13.16 3.50 10.96
N LEU A 252 -13.62 3.61 9.72
CA LEU A 252 -14.35 4.76 9.18
C LEU A 252 -15.33 4.32 8.09
N ARG A 253 -16.30 5.19 7.77
CA ARG A 253 -17.12 5.08 6.55
C ARG A 253 -17.09 6.37 5.76
N ILE A 254 -17.08 6.27 4.44
CA ILE A 254 -17.05 7.42 3.53
C ILE A 254 -18.25 7.31 2.59
N SER A 255 -19.05 8.36 2.47
CA SER A 255 -20.09 8.46 1.44
C SER A 255 -19.48 8.40 0.06
N TRP A 256 -20.05 7.61 -0.86
CA TRP A 256 -19.47 7.39 -2.18
C TRP A 256 -20.51 7.53 -3.27
N SER A 257 -20.16 8.27 -4.33
CA SER A 257 -21.06 8.61 -5.44
C SER A 257 -20.51 8.21 -6.81
N GLY A 258 -19.60 7.23 -6.84
CA GLY A 258 -19.08 6.66 -8.09
C GLY A 258 -17.70 7.19 -8.53
N PHE A 259 -16.99 7.96 -7.71
CA PHE A 259 -15.63 8.44 -8.05
C PHE A 259 -14.55 7.36 -7.81
N PRO A 260 -13.36 7.48 -8.42
CA PRO A 260 -12.26 6.54 -8.20
C PRO A 260 -11.85 6.42 -6.74
N VAL A 261 -11.56 5.19 -6.32
CA VAL A 261 -10.99 4.88 -5.00
C VAL A 261 -9.75 4.05 -5.24
N HIS A 262 -8.66 4.32 -4.54
CA HIS A 262 -7.51 3.39 -4.57
C HIS A 262 -7.49 2.53 -3.33
N VAL A 263 -6.99 1.32 -3.50
CA VAL A 263 -6.65 0.35 -2.46
C VAL A 263 -5.23 -0.08 -2.78
N ASP A 264 -4.27 0.28 -1.93
CA ASP A 264 -2.84 0.39 -2.26
C ASP A 264 -2.62 1.00 -3.66
N ALA A 265 -2.04 0.25 -4.59
CA ALA A 265 -1.75 0.67 -5.96
C ALA A 265 -2.85 0.30 -6.99
N VAL A 266 -3.99 -0.25 -6.54
CA VAL A 266 -5.08 -0.70 -7.42
C VAL A 266 -6.23 0.30 -7.34
N VAL A 267 -6.82 0.63 -8.48
CA VAL A 267 -7.97 1.53 -8.57
C VAL A 267 -9.25 0.72 -8.68
N HIS A 268 -10.22 1.12 -7.89
CA HIS A 268 -11.54 0.51 -7.80
C HIS A 268 -12.64 1.48 -8.23
N PRO A 269 -13.74 0.95 -8.80
CA PRO A 269 -13.99 -0.49 -9.05
C PRO A 269 -13.13 -1.08 -10.16
N PRO A 270 -12.75 -2.37 -10.07
CA PRO A 270 -11.87 -2.99 -11.05
C PRO A 270 -12.55 -3.09 -12.41
N GLY A 271 -11.79 -2.87 -13.48
CA GLY A 271 -12.27 -2.96 -14.86
C GLY A 271 -13.13 -1.77 -15.32
N HIS A 272 -13.48 -0.84 -14.43
CA HIS A 272 -14.13 0.40 -14.84
C HIS A 272 -13.11 1.39 -15.39
N ASN A 273 -13.28 1.77 -16.63
CA ASN A 273 -12.49 2.83 -17.22
C ASN A 273 -13.15 4.18 -16.91
N PHE A 274 -12.68 4.85 -15.86
CA PHE A 274 -13.18 6.16 -15.48
C PHE A 274 -12.95 7.26 -16.55
N ARG A 275 -12.28 6.97 -17.67
CA ARG A 275 -12.01 7.89 -18.79
C ARG A 275 -12.62 7.47 -20.13
N GLU A 276 -13.46 6.43 -20.15
CA GLU A 276 -14.00 5.92 -21.42
C GLU A 276 -14.78 7.01 -22.20
N GLY A 277 -14.34 7.31 -23.43
CA GLY A 277 -14.97 8.30 -24.32
C GLY A 277 -14.23 9.64 -24.45
N ASP A 278 -13.25 9.93 -23.58
CA ASP A 278 -12.59 11.24 -23.50
C ASP A 278 -11.39 11.41 -24.46
N SER A 279 -11.64 11.30 -25.77
CA SER A 279 -10.64 11.64 -26.80
C SER A 279 -10.43 13.15 -26.99
N GLN A 280 -11.26 14.01 -26.37
CA GLN A 280 -11.26 15.47 -26.57
C GLN A 280 -11.53 16.33 -25.32
N MET A 281 -11.68 15.77 -24.11
CA MET A 281 -11.95 16.57 -22.89
C MET A 281 -10.72 16.81 -22.02
N ALA A 282 -10.84 17.83 -21.17
CA ALA A 282 -9.83 18.29 -20.22
C ALA A 282 -9.16 17.14 -19.44
N PRO A 283 -7.87 17.26 -19.10
CA PRO A 283 -7.06 16.18 -18.55
C PRO A 283 -7.57 15.54 -17.25
N PHE A 284 -8.60 16.09 -16.58
CA PHE A 284 -9.03 15.67 -15.23
C PHE A 284 -10.52 15.33 -15.08
N THR A 285 -11.22 15.04 -16.19
CA THR A 285 -12.61 14.57 -16.14
C THR A 285 -12.67 13.06 -15.88
N PHE A 286 -13.55 12.63 -14.96
CA PHE A 286 -13.84 11.21 -14.70
C PHE A 286 -15.33 10.91 -14.81
N HIS A 287 -15.66 9.76 -15.41
CA HIS A 287 -17.01 9.23 -15.46
C HIS A 287 -17.32 8.39 -14.22
N PRO A 288 -18.42 8.68 -13.51
CA PRO A 288 -18.76 7.95 -12.30
C PRO A 288 -19.07 6.48 -12.62
N TYR A 289 -18.65 5.59 -11.72
CA TYR A 289 -19.04 4.19 -11.75
C TYR A 289 -20.56 4.06 -11.49
N PRO A 290 -21.31 3.37 -12.35
CA PRO A 290 -22.75 3.22 -12.18
C PRO A 290 -23.06 2.28 -11.02
N PHE A 291 -23.86 2.75 -10.06
CA PHE A 291 -24.37 1.91 -8.97
C PHE A 291 -25.82 2.28 -8.64
N THR A 292 -26.55 1.35 -8.01
CA THR A 292 -28.01 1.42 -7.87
C THR A 292 -28.53 1.66 -6.45
N ALA A 293 -27.67 1.66 -5.42
CA ALA A 293 -28.15 1.99 -4.07
C ALA A 293 -28.36 3.49 -3.89
N ALA A 294 -29.32 3.83 -3.01
CA ALA A 294 -29.71 5.20 -2.72
C ALA A 294 -28.60 6.03 -2.04
N GLU A 295 -27.79 5.40 -1.18
CA GLU A 295 -26.68 6.04 -0.44
C GLU A 295 -25.51 5.05 -0.33
N PRO A 296 -24.63 4.98 -1.35
CA PRO A 296 -23.51 4.06 -1.32
C PRO A 296 -22.46 4.55 -0.31
N THR A 297 -21.90 3.64 0.48
CA THR A 297 -20.80 3.96 1.41
C THR A 297 -19.67 2.97 1.24
N ILE A 298 -18.45 3.47 1.39
CA ILE A 298 -17.25 2.64 1.57
C ILE A 298 -17.02 2.52 3.07
N ALA A 299 -16.93 1.30 3.58
CA ALA A 299 -16.57 1.03 4.96
C ALA A 299 -15.14 0.49 5.00
N ILE A 300 -14.28 1.12 5.80
CA ILE A 300 -12.89 0.69 6.00
C ILE A 300 -12.71 0.39 7.48
N ARG A 301 -12.11 -0.74 7.80
CA ARG A 301 -11.72 -1.11 9.16
C ARG A 301 -10.35 -1.77 9.17
N LEU A 302 -9.67 -1.71 10.31
CA LEU A 302 -8.44 -2.43 10.52
C LEU A 302 -8.70 -3.82 11.12
N LEU A 303 -8.01 -4.82 10.60
CA LEU A 303 -7.96 -6.16 11.16
C LEU A 303 -6.65 -6.27 11.95
N ALA A 304 -6.76 -6.13 13.28
CA ALA A 304 -5.60 -6.22 14.16
C ALA A 304 -4.99 -7.62 14.15
N GLN A 305 -3.66 -7.68 14.11
CA GLN A 305 -2.84 -8.89 14.12
C GLN A 305 -3.24 -9.91 13.03
N ALA A 306 -3.73 -9.41 11.88
CA ALA A 306 -4.29 -10.22 10.81
C ALA A 306 -3.28 -11.13 10.10
N LEU A 307 -1.98 -10.82 10.21
CA LEU A 307 -0.91 -11.64 9.68
C LEU A 307 0.22 -11.80 10.68
N GLN A 308 0.74 -13.02 10.78
CA GLN A 308 1.89 -13.35 11.60
C GLN A 308 3.17 -13.32 10.74
N LEU A 309 4.21 -12.68 11.24
CA LEU A 309 5.47 -12.45 10.56
C LEU A 309 6.63 -13.15 11.27
N TRP A 310 7.60 -13.59 10.47
CA TRP A 310 8.91 -13.99 10.96
C TRP A 310 9.99 -13.15 10.29
N LEU A 311 10.46 -12.15 11.04
CA LEU A 311 11.45 -11.20 10.56
C LEU A 311 12.85 -11.64 10.99
N PRO A 312 13.90 -11.37 10.18
CA PRO A 312 15.27 -11.65 10.61
C PRO A 312 15.62 -10.82 11.85
N ALA A 313 16.58 -11.28 12.65
CA ALA A 313 17.13 -10.47 13.72
C ALA A 313 17.63 -9.10 13.17
N PRO A 314 17.45 -8.00 13.92
CA PRO A 314 17.89 -6.68 13.51
C PRO A 314 19.36 -6.73 13.12
N GLN A 315 19.73 -6.00 12.07
CA GLN A 315 21.15 -5.83 11.77
C GLN A 315 21.73 -5.02 12.92
N GLU A 316 22.74 -5.52 13.64
CA GLU A 316 23.48 -4.67 14.56
C GLU A 316 23.89 -3.41 13.79
N ALA A 317 23.43 -2.26 14.25
CA ALA A 317 23.74 -0.99 13.61
C ALA A 317 25.26 -0.81 13.68
N THR A 318 25.97 -1.14 12.60
CA THR A 318 27.31 -0.60 12.40
C THR A 318 27.14 0.90 12.32
N ALA A 319 27.59 1.60 13.36
CA ALA A 319 27.63 3.04 13.45
C ALA A 319 28.47 3.62 12.29
N ALA A 320 27.85 3.79 11.13
CA ALA A 320 28.42 4.47 9.99
C ALA A 320 27.29 4.87 9.04
N THR A 321 27.18 6.18 8.80
CA THR A 321 26.43 6.83 7.70
C THR A 321 24.95 7.11 7.94
N LEU A 322 24.67 7.98 8.90
CA LEU A 322 23.71 9.07 8.70
C LEU A 322 24.53 10.32 8.34
N ALA A 323 24.62 10.59 7.05
CA ALA A 323 25.06 11.85 6.46
C ALA A 323 24.31 12.01 5.13
#